data_AF-A7E4M3-F1
#
_entry.id   AF-A7E4M3-F1
#
_cell.length_a   1.000
_cell.length_b   1.000
_cell.length_c   1.000
_cell.angle_alpha   90.00
_cell.angle_beta   90.00
_cell.angle_gamma   90.00
#
_symmetry.space_group_name_H-M   'P 1'
#
loop_
_entity.id
_entity.type
_entity.pdbx_description
1 polymer ?
#
loop_
_entity_poly.entity_id
_entity_poly.type
_entity_poly.pdbx_seq_one_letter_code
_entity_poly.pdbx_strand_id
1 'polypeptide(L)'
;MSIGQITTAKPTPTWDGPLDGNNPLNWSNSWKWINVLLVSVQGTLSPIFSTVLALGSEDVALAFGLHDPYTPALPIALYVLGLGIGPLFLAPLSELHGRRIVYLSCFTIFTVLNVGCALAPNIAALSTLRLLSGMAGSAGPSLGGSSISDMFSREHRVLAYLGAGTGSILGTIICAKFLNRSYRYAAARHEERTGTAASMPEFRLPFLQVGMMIVPIGLVIFGWSAEKETHWVVPLLGACIFGLGMLMGYVCIQKYLVDAFEEYAASALAAAIVTRCVISCVFTVVGFQLYRRLGYAWGTMLLAFICIAMTPIPFVLQHYGPQLRSKKFDF
;
A
#
# COMPACT_ATOMS: atom_id res chain seq x y z
N MET A 1 55.87 2.83 -9.10
CA MET A 1 54.87 3.34 -8.13
C MET A 1 53.64 2.44 -8.27
N SER A 2 53.59 1.37 -7.47
CA SER A 2 52.56 0.33 -7.58
C SER A 2 51.32 0.79 -6.80
N ILE A 3 50.18 0.86 -7.48
CA ILE A 3 48.90 1.24 -6.90
C ILE A 3 48.51 0.14 -5.91
N GLY A 4 48.41 0.51 -4.63
CA GLY A 4 48.08 -0.42 -3.54
C GLY A 4 46.79 -1.17 -3.82
N GLN A 5 46.85 -2.49 -3.71
CA GLN A 5 45.68 -3.34 -3.66
C GLN A 5 44.81 -2.91 -2.49
N ILE A 6 43.64 -2.36 -2.79
CA ILE A 6 42.54 -2.24 -1.83
C ILE A 6 42.16 -3.69 -1.52
N THR A 7 42.61 -4.20 -0.38
CA THR A 7 42.16 -5.46 0.17
C THR A 7 40.64 -5.37 0.35
N THR A 8 39.90 -5.99 -0.56
CA THR A 8 38.49 -6.25 -0.38
C THR A 8 38.38 -7.12 0.86
N ALA A 9 37.91 -6.53 1.96
CA ALA A 9 37.57 -7.27 3.17
C ALA A 9 36.66 -8.43 2.73
N LYS A 10 37.10 -9.67 2.99
CA LYS A 10 36.27 -10.86 2.75
C LYS A 10 34.91 -10.60 3.41
N PRO A 11 33.78 -10.73 2.70
CA PRO A 11 32.49 -10.71 3.37
C PRO A 11 32.53 -11.83 4.40
N THR A 12 32.32 -11.50 5.67
CA THR A 12 32.18 -12.50 6.71
C THR A 12 31.15 -13.53 6.25
N PRO A 13 31.44 -14.85 6.30
CA PRO A 13 30.42 -15.83 6.02
C PRO A 13 29.38 -15.65 7.12
N THR A 14 28.16 -15.23 6.75
CA THR A 14 27.09 -14.96 7.72
C THR A 14 26.58 -16.23 8.38
N TRP A 15 26.99 -17.41 7.88
CA TRP A 15 26.51 -18.72 8.29
C TRP A 15 27.68 -19.71 8.30
N ASP A 16 27.73 -20.58 9.32
CA ASP A 16 28.84 -21.53 9.55
C ASP A 16 28.87 -22.69 8.52
N GLY A 17 27.90 -22.73 7.60
CA GLY A 17 27.86 -23.66 6.47
C GLY A 17 26.54 -23.62 5.68
N PRO A 18 26.44 -24.39 4.57
CA PRO A 18 25.23 -24.46 3.74
C PRO A 18 24.02 -25.09 4.45
N LEU A 19 24.24 -25.83 5.55
CA LEU A 19 23.21 -26.49 6.37
C LEU A 19 22.97 -25.77 7.71
N ASP A 20 23.46 -24.55 7.89
CA ASP A 20 23.24 -23.78 9.12
C ASP A 20 21.73 -23.55 9.34
N GLY A 21 21.23 -23.92 10.52
CA GLY A 21 19.83 -23.78 10.91
C GLY A 21 19.41 -22.32 11.11
N ASN A 22 20.38 -21.42 11.28
CA ASN A 22 20.13 -19.98 11.33
C ASN A 22 19.93 -19.36 9.94
N ASN A 23 20.28 -20.08 8.86
CA ASN A 23 20.01 -19.62 7.50
C ASN A 23 18.51 -19.69 7.21
N PRO A 24 17.83 -18.54 6.94
CA PRO A 24 16.40 -18.50 6.66
C PRO A 24 15.99 -19.32 5.42
N LEU A 25 16.93 -19.68 4.55
CA LEU A 25 16.70 -20.59 3.42
C LEU A 25 16.45 -22.04 3.84
N ASN A 26 17.00 -22.48 4.99
CA ASN A 26 16.91 -23.86 5.46
C ASN A 26 15.71 -24.10 6.39
N TRP A 27 14.95 -23.06 6.74
CA TRP A 27 13.77 -23.20 7.60
C TRP A 27 12.65 -24.04 6.97
N SER A 28 11.90 -24.73 7.82
CA SER A 28 10.71 -25.48 7.41
C SER A 28 9.69 -24.55 6.76
N ASN A 29 8.99 -25.06 5.74
CA ASN A 29 8.04 -24.24 4.97
C ASN A 29 6.95 -23.62 5.86
N SER A 30 6.44 -24.36 6.86
CA SER A 30 5.44 -23.84 7.80
C SER A 30 5.99 -22.67 8.62
N TRP A 31 7.25 -22.74 9.06
CA TRP A 31 7.88 -21.66 9.81
C TRP A 31 8.14 -20.41 8.97
N LYS A 32 8.55 -20.58 7.70
CA LYS A 32 8.67 -19.47 6.74
C LYS A 32 7.32 -18.76 6.57
N TRP A 33 6.24 -19.51 6.35
CA TRP A 33 4.90 -18.94 6.18
C TRP A 33 4.38 -18.23 7.43
N ILE A 34 4.65 -18.75 8.63
CA ILE A 34 4.30 -18.05 9.89
C ILE A 34 5.04 -16.71 9.99
N ASN A 35 6.34 -16.67 9.66
CA ASN A 35 7.09 -15.41 9.68
C ASN A 35 6.58 -14.42 8.62
N VAL A 36 6.24 -14.88 7.42
CA VAL A 36 5.59 -14.06 6.37
C VAL A 36 4.27 -13.50 6.87
N LEU A 37 3.44 -14.32 7.54
CA LEU A 37 2.16 -13.89 8.10
C LEU A 37 2.36 -12.80 9.16
N LEU A 38 3.29 -12.98 10.10
CA LEU A 38 3.58 -12.00 11.15
C LEU A 38 4.07 -10.66 10.58
N VAL A 39 4.98 -10.70 9.61
CA VAL A 39 5.47 -9.49 8.93
C VAL A 39 4.34 -8.81 8.14
N SER A 40 3.43 -9.58 7.54
CA SER A 40 2.27 -9.05 6.80
C SER A 40 1.25 -8.39 7.73
N VAL A 41 0.99 -8.97 8.89
CA VAL A 41 0.14 -8.38 9.94
C VAL A 41 0.75 -7.06 10.43
N GLN A 42 2.06 -7.04 10.70
CA GLN A 42 2.76 -5.82 11.10
C GLN A 42 2.74 -4.74 10.00
N GLY A 43 2.98 -5.14 8.74
CA GLY A 43 2.88 -4.26 7.58
C GLY A 43 1.47 -3.73 7.33
N THR A 44 0.44 -4.45 7.80
CA THR A 44 -0.97 -4.06 7.68
C THR A 44 -1.40 -3.07 8.76
N LEU A 45 -0.91 -3.22 9.99
CA LEU A 45 -1.30 -2.35 11.10
C LEU A 45 -0.89 -0.89 10.88
N SER A 46 0.31 -0.66 10.35
CA SER A 46 0.82 0.70 10.08
C SER A 46 -0.11 1.56 9.18
N PRO A 47 -0.54 1.10 7.98
CA PRO A 47 -1.48 1.87 7.15
C PRO A 47 -2.90 1.96 7.74
N ILE A 48 -3.34 0.99 8.58
CA ILE A 48 -4.61 1.11 9.31
C ILE A 48 -4.57 2.33 10.23
N PHE A 49 -3.55 2.47 11.06
CA PHE A 49 -3.43 3.62 11.98
C PHE A 49 -3.29 4.96 11.24
N SER A 50 -2.64 4.98 10.07
CA SER A 50 -2.57 6.17 9.21
C SER A 50 -3.95 6.63 8.75
N THR A 51 -4.80 5.69 8.36
CA THR A 51 -6.11 5.98 7.76
C THR A 51 -7.15 6.31 8.81
N VAL A 52 -7.12 5.69 10.00
CA VAL A 52 -8.07 5.96 11.09
C VAL A 52 -8.12 7.45 11.48
N LEU A 53 -6.98 8.14 11.56
CA LEU A 53 -6.99 9.56 11.91
C LEU A 53 -7.36 10.48 10.74
N ALA A 54 -7.11 10.03 9.51
CA ALA A 54 -7.64 10.72 8.33
C ALA A 54 -9.17 10.66 8.25
N LEU A 55 -9.79 9.69 8.94
CA LEU A 55 -11.23 9.51 8.98
C LEU A 55 -11.89 10.31 10.10
N GLY A 56 -11.22 10.42 11.25
CA GLY A 56 -11.68 11.24 12.39
C GLY A 56 -11.12 12.66 12.38
N SER A 57 -10.68 13.20 11.25
CA SER A 57 -10.02 14.52 11.22
C SER A 57 -10.98 15.66 11.60
N GLU A 58 -12.26 15.52 11.30
CA GLU A 58 -13.31 16.48 11.69
C GLU A 58 -13.58 16.41 13.19
N ASP A 59 -13.70 15.20 13.76
CA ASP A 59 -13.85 15.00 15.20
C ASP A 59 -12.64 15.55 15.97
N VAL A 60 -11.42 15.36 15.44
CA VAL A 60 -10.19 15.92 15.99
C VAL A 60 -10.23 17.45 15.93
N ALA A 61 -10.71 18.04 14.83
CA ALA A 61 -10.86 19.49 14.70
C ALA A 61 -11.83 20.05 15.76
N LEU A 62 -12.98 19.38 15.95
CA LEU A 62 -13.97 19.75 16.95
C LEU A 62 -13.44 19.60 18.39
N ALA A 63 -12.78 18.48 18.69
CA ALA A 63 -12.23 18.20 20.02
C ALA A 63 -11.15 19.20 20.46
N PHE A 64 -10.35 19.71 19.51
CA PHE A 64 -9.32 20.72 19.77
C PHE A 64 -9.78 22.16 19.50
N GLY A 65 -11.05 22.40 19.15
CA GLY A 65 -11.60 23.73 18.88
C GLY A 65 -10.96 24.44 17.68
N LEU A 66 -10.56 23.68 16.66
CA LEU A 66 -9.88 24.19 15.47
C LEU A 66 -10.91 24.63 14.42
N HIS A 67 -10.85 25.90 14.00
CA HIS A 67 -11.72 26.46 12.96
C HIS A 67 -11.10 26.43 11.55
N ASP A 68 -9.84 26.01 11.45
CA ASP A 68 -9.05 25.99 10.22
C ASP A 68 -8.99 24.57 9.61
N PRO A 69 -9.16 24.41 8.28
CA PRO A 69 -9.16 23.10 7.63
C PRO A 69 -7.77 22.46 7.45
N TYR A 70 -6.67 23.20 7.63
CA TYR A 70 -5.30 22.71 7.38
C TYR A 70 -4.65 22.10 8.64
N THR A 71 -4.95 22.65 9.80
CA THR A 71 -4.39 22.27 11.11
C THR A 71 -4.72 20.82 11.51
N PRO A 72 -5.95 20.30 11.37
CA PRO A 72 -6.26 18.89 11.64
C PRO A 72 -5.67 17.92 10.59
N ALA A 73 -5.27 18.42 9.40
CA ALA A 73 -4.61 17.60 8.37
C ALA A 73 -3.10 17.41 8.62
N LEU A 74 -2.47 18.29 9.42
CA LEU A 74 -1.04 18.28 9.69
C LEU A 74 -0.52 16.96 10.30
N PRO A 75 -1.16 16.36 11.32
CA PRO A 75 -0.71 15.08 11.87
C PRO A 75 -0.75 13.93 10.85
N ILE A 76 -1.69 13.96 9.92
CA ILE A 76 -1.82 12.96 8.85
C ILE A 76 -0.62 13.08 7.90
N ALA A 77 -0.33 14.30 7.45
CA ALA A 77 0.79 14.57 6.55
C ALA A 77 2.14 14.21 7.20
N LEU A 78 2.32 14.54 8.47
CA LEU A 78 3.54 14.22 9.23
C LEU A 78 3.73 12.73 9.45
N TYR A 79 2.65 11.96 9.65
CA TYR A 79 2.74 10.50 9.71
C TYR A 79 3.27 9.92 8.40
N VAL A 80 2.74 10.38 7.25
CA VAL A 80 3.19 9.96 5.92
C VAL A 80 4.65 10.36 5.67
N LEU A 81 5.05 11.55 6.10
CA LEU A 81 6.44 11.99 6.04
C LEU A 81 7.35 11.09 6.90
N GLY A 82 6.89 10.72 8.10
CA GLY A 82 7.57 9.76 8.97
C GLY A 82 7.73 8.38 8.31
N LEU A 83 6.70 7.88 7.61
CA LEU A 83 6.79 6.64 6.84
C LEU A 83 7.87 6.69 5.75
N GLY A 84 8.10 7.87 5.15
CA GLY A 84 9.15 8.07 4.15
C GLY A 84 10.56 8.17 4.74
N ILE A 85 10.70 8.79 5.92
CA ILE A 85 12.00 9.00 6.59
C ILE A 85 12.49 7.73 7.30
N GLY A 86 11.58 7.00 7.97
CA GLY A 86 11.94 5.85 8.80
C GLY A 86 12.82 4.80 8.11
N PRO A 87 12.56 4.40 6.85
CA PRO A 87 13.35 3.40 6.14
C PRO A 87 14.83 3.79 5.95
N LEU A 88 15.16 5.10 5.92
CA LEU A 88 16.54 5.58 5.80
C LEU A 88 17.42 5.12 6.98
N PHE A 89 16.83 4.96 8.17
CA PHE A 89 17.51 4.51 9.37
C PHE A 89 17.28 3.03 9.64
N LEU A 90 16.05 2.55 9.42
CA LEU A 90 15.66 1.17 9.76
C LEU A 90 16.28 0.15 8.81
N ALA A 91 16.50 0.49 7.54
CA ALA A 91 17.18 -0.40 6.59
C ALA A 91 18.60 -0.77 7.05
N PRO A 92 19.54 0.18 7.25
CA PRO A 92 20.89 -0.17 7.72
C PRO A 92 20.89 -0.79 9.12
N LEU A 93 20.01 -0.34 10.02
CA LEU A 93 19.89 -0.93 11.35
C LEU A 93 19.51 -2.42 11.29
N SER A 94 18.64 -2.80 10.35
CA SER A 94 18.19 -4.17 10.16
C SER A 94 19.27 -5.10 9.62
N GLU A 95 20.23 -4.56 8.87
CA GLU A 95 21.37 -5.30 8.33
C GLU A 95 22.46 -5.51 9.39
N LEU A 96 22.68 -4.52 10.27
CA LEU A 96 23.71 -4.58 11.31
C LEU A 96 23.30 -5.41 12.54
N HIS A 97 22.07 -5.23 13.02
CA HIS A 97 21.59 -5.83 14.28
C HIS A 97 20.64 -7.02 14.06
N GLY A 98 20.34 -7.35 12.80
CA GLY A 98 19.41 -8.39 12.42
C GLY A 98 17.95 -7.92 12.40
N ARG A 99 17.22 -8.40 11.38
CA ARG A 99 15.85 -7.98 11.06
C ARG A 99 14.85 -8.19 12.20
N ARG A 100 14.96 -9.31 12.93
CA ARG A 100 14.02 -9.68 13.99
C ARG A 100 13.98 -8.64 15.13
N ILE A 101 15.15 -8.18 15.57
CA ILE A 101 15.26 -7.22 16.67
C ILE A 101 14.64 -5.89 16.25
N VAL A 102 14.91 -5.45 15.02
CA VAL A 102 14.35 -4.21 14.46
C VAL A 102 12.83 -4.28 14.34
N TYR A 103 12.27 -5.40 13.87
CA TYR A 103 10.81 -5.55 13.81
C TYR A 103 10.14 -5.45 15.18
N LEU A 104 10.70 -6.11 16.19
CA LEU A 104 10.15 -6.13 17.54
C LEU A 104 10.28 -4.77 18.24
N SER A 105 11.43 -4.12 18.13
CA SER A 105 11.64 -2.79 18.72
C SER A 105 10.73 -1.75 18.07
N CYS A 106 10.67 -1.71 16.73
CA CYS A 106 9.79 -0.80 16.00
C CYS A 106 8.31 -1.06 16.32
N PHE A 107 7.88 -2.31 16.40
CA PHE A 107 6.49 -2.62 16.76
C PHE A 107 6.14 -2.14 18.17
N THR A 108 7.04 -2.35 19.13
CA THR A 108 6.84 -1.92 20.51
C THR A 108 6.78 -0.39 20.60
N ILE A 109 7.73 0.30 19.98
CA ILE A 109 7.77 1.76 19.92
C ILE A 109 6.52 2.30 19.22
N PHE A 110 6.12 1.69 18.11
CA PHE A 110 4.90 2.06 17.38
C PHE A 110 3.66 1.96 18.26
N THR A 111 3.47 0.86 18.99
CA THR A 111 2.32 0.69 19.89
C THR A 111 2.32 1.72 21.00
N VAL A 112 3.47 1.96 21.66
CA VAL A 112 3.58 2.97 22.73
C VAL A 112 3.27 4.38 22.20
N LEU A 113 3.79 4.74 21.03
CA LEU A 113 3.53 6.06 20.44
C LEU A 113 2.07 6.24 19.99
N ASN A 114 1.39 5.18 19.55
CA ASN A 114 -0.03 5.24 19.23
C ASN A 114 -0.89 5.41 20.49
N VAL A 115 -0.52 4.77 21.60
CA VAL A 115 -1.14 5.05 22.91
C VAL A 115 -0.92 6.51 23.30
N GLY A 116 0.30 7.03 23.11
CA GLY A 116 0.60 8.46 23.30
C GLY A 116 -0.26 9.38 22.43
N CYS A 117 -0.53 9.01 21.18
CA CYS A 117 -1.42 9.79 20.29
C CYS A 117 -2.84 9.88 20.85
N ALA A 118 -3.36 8.83 21.49
CA ALA A 118 -4.68 8.84 22.10
C ALA A 118 -4.77 9.75 23.34
N LEU A 119 -3.64 10.02 24.00
CA LEU A 119 -3.52 10.86 25.19
C LEU A 119 -3.03 12.29 24.89
N ALA A 120 -2.92 12.65 23.60
CA ALA A 120 -2.31 13.93 23.21
C ALA A 120 -3.17 15.12 23.64
N PRO A 121 -2.62 16.08 24.42
CA PRO A 121 -3.38 17.21 24.96
C PRO A 121 -3.55 18.36 23.96
N ASN A 122 -2.77 18.38 22.87
CA ASN A 122 -2.83 19.42 21.85
C ASN A 122 -2.41 18.88 20.47
N ILE A 123 -2.74 19.65 19.41
CA ILE A 123 -2.50 19.24 18.02
C ILE A 123 -1.00 19.13 17.68
N ALA A 124 -0.13 19.90 18.34
CA ALA A 124 1.32 19.85 18.13
C ALA A 124 1.93 18.57 18.70
N ALA A 125 1.50 18.15 19.90
CA ALA A 125 1.86 16.88 20.50
C ALA A 125 1.33 15.72 19.64
N LEU A 126 0.09 15.79 19.17
CA LEU A 126 -0.46 14.79 18.26
C LEU A 126 0.34 14.71 16.96
N SER A 127 0.72 15.85 16.38
CA SER A 127 1.53 15.96 15.16
C SER A 127 2.92 15.35 15.30
N THR A 128 3.61 15.65 16.40
CA THR A 128 4.96 15.13 16.67
C THR A 128 4.94 13.63 16.98
N LEU A 129 4.00 13.17 17.80
CA LEU A 129 3.82 11.74 18.08
C LEU A 129 3.46 10.97 16.80
N ARG A 130 2.66 11.57 15.91
CA ARG A 130 2.34 11.00 14.62
C ARG A 130 3.55 10.87 13.72
N LEU A 131 4.42 11.88 13.65
CA LEU A 131 5.69 11.78 12.92
C LEU A 131 6.55 10.61 13.42
N LEU A 132 6.72 10.50 14.75
CA LEU A 132 7.52 9.44 15.37
C LEU A 132 6.89 8.06 15.15
N SER A 133 5.57 7.93 15.31
CA SER A 133 4.86 6.68 15.06
C SER A 133 4.91 6.27 13.58
N GLY A 134 4.88 7.23 12.65
CA GLY A 134 5.08 6.98 11.22
C GLY A 134 6.47 6.42 10.93
N MET A 135 7.52 6.98 11.54
CA MET A 135 8.88 6.44 11.42
C MET A 135 8.97 5.00 11.96
N ALA A 136 8.45 4.73 13.15
CA ALA A 136 8.46 3.39 13.74
C ALA A 136 7.57 2.39 12.96
N GLY A 137 6.44 2.85 12.42
CA GLY A 137 5.50 2.04 11.65
C GLY A 137 5.97 1.69 10.24
N SER A 138 7.07 2.26 9.76
CA SER A 138 7.60 1.98 8.41
C SER A 138 8.36 0.64 8.31
N ALA A 139 8.76 0.05 9.45
CA ALA A 139 9.50 -1.22 9.48
C ALA A 139 8.78 -2.35 8.72
N GLY A 140 7.46 -2.50 8.91
CA GLY A 140 6.65 -3.51 8.24
C GLY A 140 6.70 -3.39 6.71
N PRO A 141 6.19 -2.28 6.14
CA PRO A 141 6.17 -2.07 4.69
C PRO A 141 7.56 -2.07 4.04
N SER A 142 8.58 -1.51 4.70
CA SER A 142 9.88 -1.29 4.08
C SER A 142 10.83 -2.47 4.21
N LEU A 143 10.82 -3.17 5.35
CA LEU A 143 11.67 -4.35 5.55
C LEU A 143 10.97 -5.63 5.09
N GLY A 144 9.65 -5.60 4.88
CA GLY A 144 8.85 -6.80 4.56
C GLY A 144 9.32 -7.48 3.27
N GLY A 145 9.46 -6.71 2.19
CA GLY A 145 9.95 -7.22 0.91
C GLY A 145 11.37 -7.80 1.00
N SER A 146 12.25 -7.14 1.75
CA SER A 146 13.64 -7.59 1.91
C SER A 146 13.73 -8.83 2.81
N SER A 147 12.90 -8.95 3.83
CA SER A 147 12.86 -10.14 4.70
C SER A 147 12.30 -11.36 3.97
N ILE A 148 11.31 -11.15 3.10
CA ILE A 148 10.79 -12.20 2.22
C ILE A 148 11.86 -12.60 1.19
N SER A 149 12.63 -11.66 0.63
CA SER A 149 13.73 -12.00 -0.27
C SER A 149 14.89 -12.75 0.40
N ASP A 150 15.01 -12.66 1.73
CA ASP A 150 15.99 -13.43 2.49
C ASP A 150 15.55 -14.88 2.71
N MET A 151 14.23 -15.14 2.74
CA MET A 151 13.66 -16.48 2.93
C MET A 151 13.47 -17.28 1.63
N PHE A 152 13.54 -16.62 0.46
CA PHE A 152 13.25 -17.22 -0.84
C PHE A 152 14.27 -16.75 -1.91
N SER A 153 14.73 -17.63 -2.82
CA SER A 153 15.85 -17.40 -3.76
C SER A 153 15.75 -16.12 -4.63
N ARG A 154 16.91 -15.51 -4.97
CA ARG A 154 17.07 -14.04 -5.08
C ARG A 154 17.26 -13.39 -6.45
N GLU A 155 17.63 -14.06 -7.54
CA GLU A 155 18.42 -13.34 -8.56
C GLU A 155 17.75 -12.23 -9.41
N HIS A 156 16.41 -12.08 -9.44
CA HIS A 156 15.76 -11.07 -10.31
C HIS A 156 14.74 -10.14 -9.61
N ARG A 157 14.61 -10.21 -8.28
CA ARG A 157 13.48 -9.57 -7.57
C ARG A 157 13.61 -8.06 -7.35
N VAL A 158 14.82 -7.55 -7.12
CA VAL A 158 15.03 -6.13 -6.76
C VAL A 158 14.72 -5.18 -7.93
N LEU A 159 15.02 -5.60 -9.16
CA LEU A 159 14.69 -4.83 -10.36
C LEU A 159 13.18 -4.70 -10.55
N ALA A 160 12.40 -5.73 -10.26
CA ALA A 160 10.94 -5.68 -10.35
C ALA A 160 10.30 -4.71 -9.34
N TYR A 161 10.85 -4.61 -8.12
CA TYR A 161 10.37 -3.66 -7.11
C TYR A 161 10.59 -2.20 -7.51
N LEU A 162 11.70 -1.89 -8.19
CA LEU A 162 11.96 -0.54 -8.69
C LEU A 162 10.92 -0.11 -9.75
N GLY A 163 10.50 -1.02 -10.62
CA GLY A 163 9.46 -0.76 -11.61
C GLY A 163 8.11 -0.44 -10.97
N ALA A 164 7.64 -1.30 -10.06
CA ALA A 164 6.38 -1.08 -9.34
C ALA A 164 6.41 0.19 -8.47
N GLY A 165 7.54 0.48 -7.82
CA GLY A 165 7.72 1.69 -7.00
C GLY A 165 7.68 2.98 -7.82
N THR A 166 8.39 3.03 -8.95
CA THR A 166 8.38 4.20 -9.85
C THR A 166 6.99 4.44 -10.45
N GLY A 167 6.30 3.38 -10.86
CA GLY A 167 4.90 3.46 -11.32
C GLY A 167 3.95 4.01 -10.26
N SER A 168 4.15 3.60 -9.01
CA SER A 168 3.35 4.08 -7.87
C SER A 168 3.56 5.59 -7.60
N ILE A 169 4.80 6.06 -7.66
CA ILE A 169 5.09 7.49 -7.50
C ILE A 169 4.39 8.31 -8.60
N LEU A 170 4.49 7.87 -9.85
CA LEU A 170 3.81 8.50 -10.99
C LEU A 170 2.29 8.50 -10.81
N GLY A 171 1.71 7.37 -10.39
CA GLY A 171 0.28 7.25 -10.09
C GLY A 171 -0.18 8.24 -9.02
N THR A 172 0.62 8.46 -7.98
CA THR A 172 0.32 9.43 -6.91
C THR A 172 0.31 10.87 -7.43
N ILE A 173 1.29 11.24 -8.26
CA ILE A 173 1.37 12.58 -8.86
C ILE A 173 0.16 12.83 -9.77
N ILE A 174 -0.21 11.84 -10.58
CA ILE A 174 -1.38 11.92 -11.46
C ILE A 174 -2.67 12.06 -10.63
N CYS A 175 -2.85 11.25 -9.59
CA CYS A 175 -3.99 11.36 -8.68
C CYS A 175 -4.07 12.75 -8.04
N ALA A 176 -2.97 13.24 -7.47
CA ALA A 176 -2.94 14.52 -6.78
C ALA A 176 -3.36 15.69 -7.70
N LYS A 177 -2.96 15.65 -8.98
CA LYS A 177 -3.28 16.71 -9.95
C LYS A 177 -4.64 16.56 -10.62
N PHE A 178 -5.01 15.33 -11.00
CA PHE A 178 -6.17 15.11 -11.88
C PHE A 178 -7.42 14.66 -11.14
N LEU A 179 -7.33 13.94 -10.02
CA LEU A 179 -8.50 13.37 -9.34
C LEU A 179 -9.49 14.46 -8.88
N ASN A 180 -8.98 15.48 -8.17
CA ASN A 180 -9.81 16.58 -7.70
C ASN A 180 -10.29 17.46 -8.86
N ARG A 181 -9.48 17.59 -9.93
CA ARG A 181 -9.85 18.37 -11.11
C ARG A 181 -10.99 17.69 -11.89
N SER A 182 -10.92 16.37 -12.08
CA SER A 182 -11.98 15.61 -12.73
C SER A 182 -13.27 15.61 -11.92
N TYR A 183 -13.15 15.49 -10.58
CA TYR A 183 -14.30 15.58 -9.69
C TYR A 183 -15.01 16.94 -9.81
N ARG A 184 -14.27 18.05 -9.71
CA ARG A 184 -14.83 19.40 -9.82
C ARG A 184 -15.45 19.67 -11.19
N TYR A 185 -14.83 19.18 -12.25
CA TYR A 185 -15.37 19.31 -13.61
C TYR A 185 -16.69 18.53 -13.77
N ALA A 186 -16.77 17.30 -13.24
CA ALA A 186 -17.98 16.50 -13.28
C ALA A 186 -19.10 17.10 -12.43
N ALA A 187 -18.78 17.64 -11.24
CA ALA A 187 -19.73 18.33 -10.37
C ALA A 187 -20.31 19.60 -11.05
N ALA A 188 -19.46 20.45 -11.65
CA ALA A 188 -19.91 21.65 -12.36
C ALA A 188 -20.83 21.31 -13.54
N ARG A 189 -20.51 20.27 -14.31
CA ARG A 189 -21.34 19.82 -15.44
C ARG A 189 -22.67 19.22 -15.01
N HIS A 190 -22.74 18.64 -13.81
CA HIS A 190 -23.99 18.15 -13.24
C HIS A 190 -24.86 19.30 -12.74
N GLU A 191 -24.25 20.28 -12.07
CA GLU A 191 -24.90 21.51 -11.60
C GLU A 191 -25.51 22.29 -12.77
N GLU A 192 -24.78 22.44 -13.90
CA GLU A 192 -25.29 23.04 -15.14
C GLU A 192 -26.51 22.30 -15.72
N ARG A 193 -26.60 20.98 -15.52
CA ARG A 193 -27.68 20.14 -16.07
C ARG A 193 -28.92 20.04 -15.19
N THR A 194 -28.75 20.11 -13.87
CA THR A 194 -29.82 19.84 -12.90
C THR A 194 -30.15 21.03 -12.01
N GLY A 195 -29.39 22.13 -12.09
CA GLY A 195 -29.60 23.33 -11.28
C GLY A 195 -29.39 23.13 -9.77
N THR A 196 -28.89 21.96 -9.36
CA THR A 196 -28.65 21.59 -7.97
C THR A 196 -27.18 21.23 -7.79
N ALA A 197 -26.52 21.90 -6.85
CA ALA A 197 -25.17 21.55 -6.40
C ALA A 197 -25.24 20.24 -5.63
N ALA A 198 -24.84 19.13 -6.28
CA ALA A 198 -24.81 17.81 -5.66
C ALA A 198 -23.36 17.33 -5.53
N SER A 199 -22.91 17.01 -4.33
CA SER A 199 -21.60 16.39 -4.06
C SER A 199 -21.66 14.87 -4.23
N MET A 200 -22.07 14.36 -5.40
CA MET A 200 -22.22 12.92 -5.59
C MET A 200 -20.86 12.19 -5.63
N PRO A 201 -20.66 11.13 -4.81
CA PRO A 201 -19.47 10.27 -4.83
C PRO A 201 -19.16 9.68 -6.22
N GLU A 202 -20.20 9.50 -7.04
CA GLU A 202 -20.17 8.91 -8.39
C GLU A 202 -19.26 9.68 -9.37
N PHE A 203 -19.03 10.97 -9.14
CA PHE A 203 -18.15 11.79 -9.99
C PHE A 203 -16.68 11.36 -9.94
N ARG A 204 -16.29 10.51 -8.98
CA ARG A 204 -14.93 9.92 -8.89
C ARG A 204 -14.76 8.65 -9.72
N LEU A 205 -15.87 8.01 -10.12
CA LEU A 205 -15.86 6.72 -10.81
C LEU A 205 -15.25 6.74 -12.23
N PRO A 206 -15.34 7.83 -13.03
CA PRO A 206 -14.66 7.86 -14.33
C PRO A 206 -13.13 7.74 -14.22
N PHE A 207 -12.54 8.34 -13.18
CA PHE A 207 -11.11 8.23 -12.93
C PHE A 207 -10.73 6.82 -12.44
N LEU A 208 -11.60 6.17 -11.68
CA LEU A 208 -11.45 4.77 -11.27
C LEU A 208 -11.43 3.81 -12.47
N GLN A 209 -12.29 4.03 -13.46
CA GLN A 209 -12.36 3.21 -14.68
C GLN A 209 -11.05 3.22 -15.46
N VAL A 210 -10.41 4.39 -15.59
CA VAL A 210 -9.10 4.53 -16.23
C VAL A 210 -8.03 3.71 -15.49
N GLY A 211 -8.00 3.78 -14.16
CA GLY A 211 -7.08 2.98 -13.35
C GLY A 211 -7.28 1.47 -13.55
N MET A 212 -8.55 1.02 -13.56
CA MET A 212 -8.90 -0.40 -13.72
C MET A 212 -8.57 -0.97 -15.10
N MET A 213 -8.53 -0.15 -16.16
CA MET A 213 -8.10 -0.59 -17.49
C MET A 213 -6.57 -0.70 -17.60
N ILE A 214 -5.83 0.13 -16.87
CA ILE A 214 -4.35 0.15 -16.91
C ILE A 214 -3.76 -1.07 -16.18
N VAL A 215 -4.36 -1.50 -15.06
CA VAL A 215 -3.89 -2.64 -14.25
C VAL A 215 -3.73 -3.95 -15.05
N PRO A 216 -4.73 -4.45 -15.80
CA PRO A 216 -4.60 -5.70 -16.53
C PRO A 216 -3.59 -5.60 -17.67
N ILE A 217 -3.43 -4.43 -18.31
CA ILE A 217 -2.40 -4.21 -19.34
C ILE A 217 -1.00 -4.39 -18.73
N GLY A 218 -0.75 -3.80 -17.55
CA GLY A 218 0.51 -3.98 -16.82
C GLY A 218 0.78 -5.44 -16.44
N LEU A 219 -0.26 -6.15 -15.97
CA LEU A 219 -0.15 -7.57 -15.61
C LEU A 219 0.14 -8.49 -16.81
N VAL A 220 -0.48 -8.24 -17.97
CA VAL A 220 -0.24 -9.04 -19.19
C VAL A 220 1.19 -8.83 -19.71
N ILE A 221 1.65 -7.57 -19.75
CA ILE A 221 3.03 -7.24 -20.17
C ILE A 221 4.04 -7.90 -19.22
N PHE A 222 3.81 -7.80 -17.92
CA PHE A 222 4.67 -8.42 -16.91
C PHE A 222 4.68 -9.96 -17.03
N GLY A 223 3.50 -10.56 -17.21
CA GLY A 223 3.36 -12.01 -17.28
C GLY A 223 4.09 -12.65 -18.44
N TRP A 224 3.91 -12.10 -19.64
CA TRP A 224 4.53 -12.63 -20.85
C TRP A 224 6.03 -12.37 -20.90
N SER A 225 6.46 -11.22 -20.37
CA SER A 225 7.89 -10.89 -20.31
C SER A 225 8.65 -11.70 -19.25
N ALA A 226 7.97 -12.17 -18.20
CA ALA A 226 8.57 -13.03 -17.18
C ALA A 226 8.84 -14.46 -17.66
N GLU A 227 8.06 -15.00 -18.60
CA GLU A 227 8.24 -16.36 -19.12
C GLU A 227 9.23 -16.45 -20.30
N LYS A 228 9.32 -15.39 -21.12
CA LYS A 228 10.15 -15.40 -22.34
C LYS A 228 11.61 -14.94 -22.14
N GLU A 229 12.06 -14.73 -20.90
CA GLU A 229 13.39 -14.18 -20.57
C GLU A 229 13.80 -12.97 -21.45
N THR A 230 12.81 -12.14 -21.82
CA THR A 230 13.04 -10.94 -22.64
C THR A 230 13.89 -9.91 -21.88
N HIS A 231 14.50 -8.96 -22.60
CA HIS A 231 15.28 -7.87 -21.99
C HIS A 231 14.60 -7.30 -20.73
N TRP A 232 15.38 -7.18 -19.65
CA TRP A 232 14.97 -6.78 -18.29
C TRP A 232 14.11 -5.50 -18.20
N VAL A 233 14.13 -4.65 -19.24
CA VAL A 233 13.32 -3.43 -19.36
C VAL A 233 11.82 -3.74 -19.54
N VAL A 234 11.45 -4.81 -20.22
CA VAL A 234 10.03 -5.11 -20.53
C VAL A 234 9.23 -5.51 -19.27
N PRO A 235 9.72 -6.42 -18.40
CA PRO A 235 9.08 -6.68 -17.11
C PRO A 235 9.02 -5.43 -16.22
N LEU A 236 10.07 -4.58 -16.27
CA LEU A 236 10.12 -3.33 -15.50
C LEU A 236 9.02 -2.35 -15.92
N LEU A 237 8.79 -2.20 -17.23
CA LEU A 237 7.71 -1.40 -17.78
C LEU A 237 6.34 -1.95 -17.41
N GLY A 238 6.14 -3.27 -17.49
CA GLY A 238 4.89 -3.92 -17.04
C GLY A 238 4.59 -3.66 -15.57
N ALA A 239 5.60 -3.80 -14.70
CA ALA A 239 5.49 -3.50 -13.27
C ALA A 239 5.19 -2.02 -12.99
N CYS A 240 5.77 -1.10 -13.77
CA CYS A 240 5.50 0.34 -13.67
C CYS A 240 4.05 0.69 -14.05
N ILE A 241 3.56 0.17 -15.17
CA ILE A 241 2.17 0.35 -15.62
C ILE A 241 1.19 -0.22 -14.58
N PHE A 242 1.49 -1.41 -14.06
CA PHE A 242 0.71 -2.03 -12.98
C PHE A 242 0.66 -1.14 -11.72
N GLY A 243 1.81 -0.66 -11.24
CA GLY A 243 1.89 0.19 -10.05
C GLY A 243 1.13 1.51 -10.20
N LEU A 244 1.17 2.11 -11.40
CA LEU A 244 0.42 3.32 -11.73
C LEU A 244 -1.09 3.08 -11.65
N GLY A 245 -1.59 2.05 -12.34
CA GLY A 245 -3.02 1.71 -12.34
C GLY A 245 -3.53 1.30 -10.96
N MET A 246 -2.73 0.52 -10.23
CA MET A 246 -3.05 0.06 -8.87
C MET A 246 -3.28 1.24 -7.92
N LEU A 247 -2.38 2.23 -7.89
CA LEU A 247 -2.55 3.37 -7.00
C LEU A 247 -3.69 4.29 -7.41
N MET A 248 -3.89 4.51 -8.71
CA MET A 248 -5.04 5.28 -9.20
C MET A 248 -6.36 4.68 -8.72
N GLY A 249 -6.54 3.37 -8.92
CA GLY A 249 -7.74 2.68 -8.46
C GLY A 249 -7.88 2.71 -6.94
N TYR A 250 -6.77 2.47 -6.21
CA TYR A 250 -6.76 2.47 -4.75
C TYR A 250 -7.21 3.81 -4.14
N VAL A 251 -6.62 4.92 -4.58
CA VAL A 251 -6.96 6.26 -4.06
C VAL A 251 -8.42 6.60 -4.36
N CYS A 252 -8.91 6.27 -5.56
CA CYS A 252 -10.30 6.49 -5.94
C CYS A 252 -11.29 5.74 -5.06
N ILE A 253 -11.06 4.46 -4.79
CA ILE A 253 -11.95 3.63 -3.97
C ILE A 253 -11.99 4.17 -2.53
N GLN A 254 -10.84 4.51 -1.96
CA GLN A 254 -10.76 5.08 -0.61
C GLN A 254 -11.54 6.40 -0.52
N LYS A 255 -11.37 7.28 -1.50
CA LYS A 255 -12.11 8.55 -1.57
C LYS A 255 -13.60 8.33 -1.78
N TYR A 256 -14.00 7.41 -2.65
CA TYR A 256 -15.41 7.09 -2.89
C TYR A 256 -16.11 6.60 -1.61
N LEU A 257 -15.47 5.72 -0.83
CA LEU A 257 -16.04 5.21 0.42
C LEU A 257 -16.23 6.31 1.47
N VAL A 258 -15.33 7.29 1.55
CA VAL A 258 -15.48 8.44 2.45
C VAL A 258 -16.71 9.26 2.09
N ASP A 259 -16.89 9.60 0.82
CA ASP A 259 -18.06 10.38 0.39
C ASP A 259 -19.37 9.57 0.41
N ALA A 260 -19.30 8.25 0.18
CA ALA A 260 -20.50 7.40 0.15
C ALA A 260 -21.06 7.13 1.55
N PHE A 261 -20.21 7.13 2.57
CA PHE A 261 -20.55 6.85 3.96
C PHE A 261 -20.14 8.00 4.87
N GLU A 262 -20.54 9.25 4.59
CA GLU A 262 -20.09 10.43 5.35
C GLU A 262 -20.17 10.24 6.89
N GLU A 263 -21.29 9.70 7.40
CA GLU A 263 -21.50 9.47 8.83
C GLU A 263 -20.72 8.27 9.41
N TYR A 264 -20.39 7.26 8.59
CA TYR A 264 -19.71 6.03 9.02
C TYR A 264 -18.40 5.79 8.25
N ALA A 265 -17.76 6.85 7.76
CA ALA A 265 -16.62 6.77 6.85
C ALA A 265 -15.45 6.01 7.49
N ALA A 266 -15.24 6.26 8.79
CA ALA A 266 -14.23 5.60 9.60
C ALA A 266 -14.35 4.07 9.57
N SER A 267 -15.56 3.58 9.86
CA SER A 267 -15.88 2.15 9.88
C SER A 267 -15.85 1.52 8.49
N ALA A 268 -16.34 2.23 7.47
CA ALA A 268 -16.36 1.76 6.08
C ALA A 268 -14.94 1.55 5.53
N LEU A 269 -14.02 2.48 5.77
CA LEU A 269 -12.62 2.32 5.35
C LEU A 269 -11.90 1.22 6.14
N ALA A 270 -12.15 1.12 7.45
CA ALA A 270 -11.59 0.05 8.26
C ALA A 270 -12.01 -1.33 7.74
N ALA A 271 -13.30 -1.51 7.44
CA ALA A 271 -13.84 -2.73 6.86
C ALA A 271 -13.22 -3.03 5.48
N ALA A 272 -13.04 -2.02 4.64
CA ALA A 272 -12.38 -2.16 3.34
C ALA A 272 -10.92 -2.62 3.47
N ILE A 273 -10.17 -2.08 4.45
CA ILE A 273 -8.78 -2.48 4.69
C ILE A 273 -8.72 -3.91 5.22
N VAL A 274 -9.57 -4.28 6.19
CA VAL A 274 -9.63 -5.66 6.71
C VAL A 274 -9.92 -6.63 5.58
N THR A 275 -10.94 -6.36 4.76
CA THR A 275 -11.29 -7.19 3.60
C THR A 275 -10.13 -7.34 2.63
N ARG A 276 -9.48 -6.22 2.26
CA ARG A 276 -8.30 -6.23 1.40
C ARG A 276 -7.18 -7.09 1.98
N CYS A 277 -6.92 -6.98 3.28
CA CYS A 277 -5.84 -7.70 3.93
C CYS A 277 -6.14 -9.20 4.06
N VAL A 278 -7.40 -9.58 4.33
CA VAL A 278 -7.83 -10.99 4.32
C VAL A 278 -7.65 -11.59 2.93
N ILE A 279 -8.10 -10.89 1.88
CA ILE A 279 -7.92 -11.33 0.49
C ILE A 279 -6.42 -11.45 0.16
N SER A 280 -5.61 -10.47 0.59
CA SER A 280 -4.15 -10.48 0.38
C SER A 280 -3.47 -11.66 1.10
N CYS A 281 -3.92 -12.00 2.31
CA CYS A 281 -3.42 -13.14 3.08
C CYS A 281 -3.77 -14.47 2.40
N VAL A 282 -5.03 -14.64 1.98
CA VAL A 282 -5.45 -15.85 1.24
C VAL A 282 -4.67 -15.97 -0.07
N PHE A 283 -4.54 -14.86 -0.79
CA PHE A 283 -3.84 -14.82 -2.06
C PHE A 283 -2.34 -15.11 -1.92
N THR A 284 -1.67 -14.63 -0.87
CA THR A 284 -0.25 -14.92 -0.63
C THR A 284 0.00 -16.39 -0.30
N VAL A 285 -0.91 -17.06 0.42
CA VAL A 285 -0.82 -18.50 0.71
C VAL A 285 -1.03 -19.34 -0.56
N VAL A 286 -2.01 -18.99 -1.39
CA VAL A 286 -2.35 -19.75 -2.61
C VAL A 286 -1.41 -19.40 -3.78
N GLY A 287 -0.83 -18.20 -3.79
CA GLY A 287 -0.07 -17.65 -4.90
C GLY A 287 1.12 -18.52 -5.32
N PHE A 288 1.85 -19.10 -4.36
CA PHE A 288 2.96 -20.01 -4.70
C PHE A 288 2.48 -21.28 -5.42
N GLN A 289 1.34 -21.84 -5.00
CA GLN A 289 0.78 -23.03 -5.63
C GLN A 289 0.24 -22.72 -7.03
N LEU A 290 -0.35 -21.53 -7.21
CA LEU A 290 -0.80 -21.04 -8.50
C LEU A 290 0.35 -20.99 -9.51
N TYR A 291 1.45 -20.31 -9.17
CA TYR A 291 2.60 -20.17 -10.06
C TYR A 291 3.33 -21.50 -10.30
N ARG A 292 3.36 -22.42 -9.33
CA ARG A 292 3.98 -23.74 -9.52
C ARG A 292 3.19 -24.64 -10.46
N ARG A 293 1.87 -24.47 -10.58
CA ARG A 293 1.01 -25.28 -11.47
C ARG A 293 0.82 -24.67 -12.86
N LEU A 294 0.65 -23.35 -12.94
CA LEU A 294 0.37 -22.66 -14.21
C LEU A 294 1.63 -22.05 -14.86
N GLY A 295 2.72 -21.88 -14.13
CA GLY A 295 3.86 -21.09 -14.61
C GLY A 295 3.65 -19.58 -14.46
N TYR A 296 4.69 -18.81 -14.74
CA TYR A 296 4.70 -17.36 -14.47
C TYR A 296 3.75 -16.57 -15.40
N ALA A 297 3.70 -16.89 -16.70
CA ALA A 297 2.84 -16.16 -17.63
C ALA A 297 1.36 -16.48 -17.42
N TRP A 298 0.98 -17.76 -17.43
CA TRP A 298 -0.42 -18.12 -17.25
C TRP A 298 -0.95 -17.77 -15.86
N GLY A 299 -0.10 -17.86 -14.83
CA GLY A 299 -0.46 -17.43 -13.47
C GLY A 299 -0.77 -15.93 -13.38
N THR A 300 0.03 -15.07 -14.02
CA THR A 300 -0.21 -13.61 -14.04
C THR A 300 -1.33 -13.21 -15.01
N MET A 301 -1.52 -13.93 -16.12
CA MET A 301 -2.64 -13.73 -17.04
C MET A 301 -3.98 -14.06 -16.38
N LEU A 302 -4.04 -15.11 -15.56
CA LEU A 302 -5.24 -15.40 -14.77
C LEU A 302 -5.64 -14.21 -13.90
N LEU A 303 -4.67 -13.56 -13.26
CA LEU A 303 -4.91 -12.35 -12.46
C LEU A 303 -5.39 -11.19 -13.33
N ALA A 304 -4.81 -11.01 -14.51
CA ALA A 304 -5.27 -9.99 -15.46
C ALA A 304 -6.71 -10.24 -15.90
N PHE A 305 -7.11 -11.48 -16.16
CA PHE A 305 -8.49 -11.83 -16.51
C PHE A 305 -9.46 -11.56 -15.35
N ILE A 306 -9.07 -11.86 -14.11
CA ILE A 306 -9.87 -11.50 -12.93
C ILE A 306 -10.03 -9.98 -12.84
N CYS A 307 -8.97 -9.20 -13.03
CA CYS A 307 -9.05 -7.74 -13.06
C CYS A 307 -10.01 -7.23 -14.16
N ILE A 308 -9.92 -7.79 -15.37
CA ILE A 308 -10.83 -7.45 -16.48
C ILE A 308 -12.28 -7.77 -16.13
N ALA A 309 -12.53 -8.92 -15.51
CA ALA A 309 -13.86 -9.32 -15.07
C ALA A 309 -14.45 -8.38 -13.99
N MET A 310 -13.59 -7.69 -13.23
CA MET A 310 -14.00 -6.71 -12.21
C MET A 310 -14.19 -5.28 -12.77
N THR A 311 -13.65 -4.97 -13.95
CA THR A 311 -13.81 -3.66 -14.63
C THR A 311 -15.26 -3.18 -14.84
N PRO A 312 -16.28 -4.01 -15.08
CA PRO A 312 -17.66 -3.51 -15.22
C PRO A 312 -18.29 -3.02 -13.91
N ILE A 313 -17.74 -3.36 -12.73
CA ILE A 313 -18.34 -3.01 -11.44
C ILE A 313 -18.47 -1.48 -11.26
N PRO A 314 -17.42 -0.66 -11.49
CA PRO A 314 -17.55 0.80 -11.47
C PRO A 314 -18.57 1.37 -12.48
N PHE A 315 -18.74 0.75 -13.66
CA PHE A 315 -19.74 1.18 -14.64
C PHE A 315 -21.17 0.95 -14.13
N VAL A 316 -21.41 -0.21 -13.50
CA VAL A 316 -22.70 -0.51 -12.87
C VAL A 316 -22.97 0.46 -11.72
N LEU A 317 -21.98 0.75 -10.88
CA LEU A 317 -22.12 1.70 -9.78
C LEU A 317 -22.37 3.14 -10.24
N GLN A 318 -21.87 3.56 -11.40
CA GLN A 318 -22.20 4.89 -11.96
C GLN A 318 -23.67 5.03 -12.33
N HIS A 319 -24.31 3.96 -12.82
CA HIS A 319 -25.70 4.02 -13.27
C HIS A 319 -26.69 3.71 -12.14
N TYR A 320 -26.36 2.75 -11.28
CA TYR A 320 -27.25 2.25 -10.22
C TYR A 320 -26.92 2.78 -8.81
N GLY A 321 -25.79 3.46 -8.62
CA GLY A 321 -25.34 4.01 -7.33
C GLY A 321 -26.38 4.91 -6.64
N PRO A 322 -27.03 5.86 -7.35
CA PRO A 322 -28.07 6.69 -6.76
C PRO A 322 -29.30 5.90 -6.28
N GLN A 323 -29.64 4.81 -6.96
CA GLN A 323 -30.79 3.95 -6.62
C GLN A 323 -30.48 3.01 -5.45
N LEU A 324 -29.21 2.59 -5.30
CA LEU A 324 -28.76 1.79 -4.18
C LEU A 324 -28.72 2.60 -2.88
N ARG A 325 -28.44 3.91 -2.95
CA ARG A 325 -28.39 4.80 -1.78
C ARG A 325 -29.75 5.33 -1.33
N SER A 326 -30.72 5.43 -2.25
CA SER A 326 -32.08 5.84 -1.89
C SER A 326 -32.86 4.77 -1.11
N LYS A 327 -32.39 3.52 -1.12
CA LYS A 327 -32.87 2.46 -0.23
C LYS A 327 -32.20 2.61 1.14
N LYS A 328 -32.84 3.36 2.04
CA LYS A 328 -32.51 3.29 3.47
C LYS A 328 -32.81 1.87 3.95
N PHE A 329 -31.79 1.17 4.45
CA PHE A 329 -31.99 -0.06 5.20
C PHE A 329 -32.33 0.36 6.62
N ASP A 330 -33.61 0.27 6.98
CA ASP A 330 -34.04 0.35 8.38
C ASP A 330 -33.47 -0.88 9.11
N PHE A 331 -32.51 -0.66 10.00
CA PHE A 331 -32.00 -1.63 10.96
C PHE A 331 -32.47 -1.27 12.36
#